data_AF-A0A926TK43-F1
#
_entry.id   AF-A0A926TK43-F1
#
_cell.length_a   1.000
_cell.length_b   1.000
_cell.length_c   1.000
_cell.angle_alpha   90.00
_cell.angle_beta   90.00
_cell.angle_gamma   90.00
#
_symmetry.space_group_name_H-M   'P 1'
#
loop_
_entity.id
_entity.type
_entity.pdbx_description
1 polymer ?
#
loop_
_entity_poly.entity_id
_entity_poly.type
_entity_poly.pdbx_seq_one_letter_code
_entity_poly.pdbx_strand_id
1 'polypeptide(L)'
;MANSWWNIQILCDTDLEETIFWRLELFGCRGSSSEVKGHSCLIGAYLPQEQAQLLDLAALALALRQDALCVGLPIPAVQWDLIDEEDWSSTWKEHWQPQEIGDRFLINPAWLPAPEQSDRIVLKLEPGVAFGTGDHATTQLCLESLEMRLGGDVKDLVIADIGCGSGILSIGAMLLGAKQGYAVDTDPLAVKAARESRDLNGIAAEHLLIEAGSVDRVAELINAPVDGIVCNILAEVIIDLIPQMTAIVHPHTWGIFSGILLDQAKPVADTLEENGWVVAALWKRQDWCCMNVRRT
;
A
#
# COMPACT_ATOMS: atom_id res chain seq x y z
N MET A 1 14.83 19.36 12.80
CA MET A 1 16.15 18.76 13.11
C MET A 1 16.12 17.44 12.39
N ALA A 2 16.98 17.25 11.38
CA ALA A 2 17.03 15.97 10.66
C ALA A 2 17.41 14.88 11.66
N ASN A 3 16.65 13.79 11.74
CA ASN A 3 17.09 12.63 12.51
C ASN A 3 18.13 11.91 11.66
N SER A 4 19.40 12.06 11.97
CA SER A 4 20.45 11.27 11.30
C SER A 4 20.57 9.90 11.96
N TRP A 5 20.95 8.90 11.17
CA TRP A 5 21.13 7.52 11.58
C TRP A 5 22.53 7.05 11.22
N TRP A 6 23.09 6.19 12.05
CA TRP A 6 24.25 5.38 11.69
C TRP A 6 23.79 4.24 10.80
N ASN A 7 24.32 4.20 9.58
CA ASN A 7 24.29 3.04 8.70
C ASN A 7 25.56 2.24 8.95
N ILE A 8 25.44 0.99 9.39
CA ILE A 8 26.57 0.09 9.69
C ILE A 8 26.55 -1.05 8.69
N GLN A 9 27.64 -1.23 7.94
CA GLN A 9 27.82 -2.29 6.96
C GLN A 9 28.94 -3.23 7.38
N ILE A 10 28.64 -4.52 7.43
CA ILE A 10 29.55 -5.57 7.90
C ILE A 10 29.64 -6.65 6.83
N LEU A 11 30.80 -6.75 6.17
CA LEU A 11 31.10 -7.86 5.27
C LEU A 11 31.84 -8.95 6.06
N CYS A 12 31.25 -10.14 6.14
CA CYS A 12 31.76 -11.25 6.94
C CYS A 12 31.63 -12.59 6.22
N ASP A 13 32.17 -13.63 6.85
CA ASP A 13 31.87 -15.02 6.51
C ASP A 13 30.42 -15.36 6.92
N THR A 14 29.75 -16.23 6.17
CA THR A 14 28.37 -16.66 6.47
C THR A 14 28.25 -17.32 7.85
N ASP A 15 29.30 -17.99 8.31
CA ASP A 15 29.29 -18.67 9.61
C ASP A 15 29.31 -17.68 10.80
N LEU A 16 29.56 -16.39 10.56
CA LEU A 16 29.50 -15.33 11.58
C LEU A 16 28.15 -14.61 11.64
N GLU A 17 27.23 -14.90 10.72
CA GLU A 17 25.99 -14.14 10.54
C GLU A 17 25.17 -14.03 11.82
N GLU A 18 24.85 -15.16 12.46
CA GLU A 18 24.07 -15.17 13.71
C GLU A 18 24.78 -14.44 14.86
N THR A 19 26.10 -14.56 14.95
CA THR A 19 26.90 -13.90 16.00
C THR A 19 26.87 -12.39 15.82
N ILE A 20 26.97 -11.93 14.57
CA ILE A 20 26.92 -10.50 14.23
C ILE A 20 25.52 -9.93 14.50
N PHE A 21 24.45 -10.62 14.10
CA PHE A 21 23.08 -10.18 14.41
C PHE A 21 22.86 -10.03 15.92
N TRP A 22 23.30 -11.01 16.71
CA TRP A 22 23.20 -10.95 18.17
C TRP A 22 23.95 -9.76 18.76
N ARG A 23 25.14 -9.44 18.23
CA ARG A 23 25.92 -8.26 18.66
C ARG A 23 25.24 -6.96 18.31
N LEU A 24 24.64 -6.86 17.12
CA LEU A 24 23.92 -5.68 16.67
C LEU A 24 22.64 -5.44 17.48
N GLU A 25 21.93 -6.51 17.83
CA GLU A 25 20.75 -6.44 18.71
C GLU A 25 21.14 -5.92 20.10
N LEU A 26 22.21 -6.47 20.70
CA LEU A 26 22.74 -5.99 21.98
C LEU A 26 23.26 -4.55 21.92
N PHE A 27 23.78 -4.14 20.77
CA PHE A 27 24.24 -2.77 20.54
C PHE A 27 23.07 -1.79 20.40
N GLY A 28 21.84 -2.28 20.22
CA GLY A 28 20.63 -1.47 20.16
C GLY A 28 20.17 -1.09 18.75
N CYS A 29 20.71 -1.74 17.71
CA CYS A 29 20.27 -1.51 16.33
C CYS A 29 18.77 -1.77 16.18
N ARG A 30 18.06 -0.87 15.48
CA ARG A 30 16.59 -0.92 15.32
C ARG A 30 16.12 -1.72 14.12
N GLY A 31 17.02 -2.05 13.22
CA GLY A 31 16.77 -2.87 12.05
C GLY A 31 18.08 -3.39 11.48
N SER A 32 18.04 -4.60 10.94
CA SER A 32 19.19 -5.25 10.33
C SER A 32 18.74 -6.14 9.17
N SER A 33 19.57 -6.25 8.14
CA SER A 33 19.32 -7.06 6.94
C SER A 33 20.59 -7.81 6.56
N SER A 34 20.46 -8.97 5.92
CA SER A 34 21.60 -9.70 5.35
C SER A 34 21.40 -10.01 3.87
N GLU A 35 22.50 -9.95 3.11
CA GLU A 35 22.57 -10.42 1.72
C GLU A 35 23.74 -11.43 1.61
N VAL A 36 23.41 -12.69 1.30
CA VAL A 36 24.38 -13.79 1.22
C VAL A 36 24.77 -14.05 -0.22
N LYS A 37 26.09 -14.10 -0.50
CA LYS A 37 26.68 -14.50 -1.79
C LYS A 37 27.79 -15.52 -1.57
N GLY A 38 27.45 -16.80 -1.74
CA GLY A 38 28.40 -17.90 -1.54
C GLY A 38 28.77 -18.03 -0.05
N HIS A 39 30.07 -17.90 0.25
CA HIS A 39 30.61 -17.95 1.63
C HIS A 39 30.82 -16.56 2.25
N SER A 40 30.22 -15.53 1.68
CA SER A 40 30.29 -14.17 2.22
C SER A 40 28.89 -13.60 2.41
N CYS A 41 28.72 -12.87 3.50
CA CYS A 41 27.48 -12.23 3.89
C CYS A 41 27.73 -10.74 4.12
N LEU A 42 26.89 -9.89 3.55
CA LEU A 42 26.86 -8.46 3.85
C LEU A 42 25.69 -8.18 4.78
N ILE A 43 25.98 -7.72 5.99
CA ILE A 43 24.99 -7.36 7.00
C ILE A 43 24.92 -5.84 7.09
N GLY A 44 23.73 -5.30 6.93
CA GLY A 44 23.41 -3.89 7.16
C GLY A 44 22.65 -3.73 8.47
N ALA A 45 22.92 -2.67 9.23
CA ALA A 45 22.18 -2.34 10.44
C ALA A 45 22.09 -0.83 10.69
N TYR A 46 21.00 -0.42 11.36
CA TYR A 46 20.67 0.99 11.56
C TYR A 46 20.47 1.35 13.03
N LEU A 47 21.02 2.49 13.43
CA LEU A 47 20.92 3.01 14.80
C LEU A 47 20.75 4.54 14.77
N PRO A 48 19.82 5.14 15.54
CA PRO A 48 19.72 6.60 15.64
C PRO A 48 21.04 7.21 16.09
N GLN A 49 21.48 8.31 15.46
CA GLN A 49 22.78 8.92 15.75
C GLN A 49 22.96 9.24 17.25
N GLU A 50 21.88 9.65 17.92
CA GLU A 50 21.89 10.01 19.35
C GLU A 50 22.22 8.83 20.29
N GLN A 51 22.12 7.58 19.80
CA GLN A 51 22.28 6.37 20.62
C GLN A 51 23.71 5.80 20.61
N ALA A 52 24.60 6.28 19.73
CA ALA A 52 25.99 5.86 19.72
C ALA A 52 26.94 6.96 19.23
N GLN A 53 28.12 7.00 19.81
CA GLN A 53 29.24 7.81 19.35
C GLN A 53 30.19 6.98 18.49
N LEU A 54 31.10 7.65 17.77
CA LEU A 54 32.14 6.99 16.97
C LEU A 54 32.97 5.98 17.77
N LEU A 55 33.20 6.24 19.06
CA LEU A 55 33.94 5.35 19.94
C LEU A 55 33.17 4.04 20.20
N ASP A 56 31.84 4.10 20.29
CA ASP A 56 30.98 2.93 20.49
C ASP A 56 30.97 2.05 19.23
N LEU A 57 30.91 2.66 18.04
CA LEU A 57 31.02 1.95 16.76
C LEU A 57 32.38 1.26 16.60
N ALA A 58 33.46 1.94 17.00
CA ALA A 58 34.79 1.34 17.03
C ALA A 58 34.89 0.18 18.03
N ALA A 59 34.22 0.28 19.18
CA ALA A 59 34.16 -0.79 20.17
C ALA A 59 33.37 -2.01 19.63
N LEU A 60 32.25 -1.78 18.94
CA LEU A 60 31.49 -2.82 18.24
C LEU A 60 32.37 -3.53 17.20
N ALA A 61 33.06 -2.80 16.34
CA ALA A 61 33.94 -3.38 15.33
C ALA A 61 35.07 -4.22 15.96
N LEU A 62 35.61 -3.79 17.10
CA LEU A 62 36.60 -4.56 17.85
C LEU A 62 36.02 -5.85 18.45
N ALA A 63 34.79 -5.81 18.98
CA ALA A 63 34.12 -6.99 19.51
C ALA A 63 33.85 -8.02 18.40
N LEU A 64 33.34 -7.58 17.26
CA LEU A 64 33.11 -8.44 16.08
C LEU A 64 34.41 -9.10 15.60
N ARG A 65 35.52 -8.35 15.61
CA ARG A 65 36.85 -8.88 15.31
C ARG A 65 37.27 -9.95 16.32
N GLN A 66 37.03 -9.74 17.60
CA GLN A 66 37.38 -10.73 18.64
C GLN A 66 36.56 -12.01 18.49
N ASP A 67 35.26 -11.89 18.23
CA ASP A 67 34.37 -13.03 18.03
C ASP A 67 34.85 -13.90 16.86
N ALA A 68 35.17 -13.28 15.71
CA ALA A 68 35.70 -13.98 14.54
C ALA A 68 37.01 -14.73 14.85
N LEU A 69 37.92 -14.10 15.60
CA LEU A 69 39.19 -14.73 15.99
C LEU A 69 38.99 -15.92 16.94
N CYS A 70 38.01 -15.85 17.84
CA CYS A 70 37.69 -16.94 18.78
C CYS A 70 37.21 -18.20 18.07
N VAL A 71 36.52 -18.04 16.94
CA VAL A 71 35.99 -19.16 16.14
C VAL A 71 36.86 -19.51 14.92
N GLY A 72 37.99 -18.82 14.74
CA GLY A 72 38.94 -19.09 13.66
C GLY A 72 38.47 -18.67 12.26
N LEU A 73 37.53 -17.71 12.18
CA LEU A 73 36.98 -17.21 10.93
C LEU A 73 37.65 -15.90 10.46
N PRO A 74 37.53 -15.53 9.18
CA PRO A 74 38.01 -14.25 8.67
C PRO A 74 37.44 -13.06 9.44
N ILE A 75 38.27 -12.04 9.64
CA ILE A 75 37.85 -10.82 10.36
C ILE A 75 36.82 -10.06 9.51
N PRO A 76 35.64 -9.72 10.06
CA PRO A 76 34.66 -8.91 9.36
C PRO A 76 35.19 -7.51 9.01
N ALA A 77 34.90 -7.05 7.80
CA ALA A 77 35.14 -5.67 7.40
C ALA A 77 33.92 -4.83 7.80
N VAL A 78 34.11 -3.93 8.76
CA VAL A 78 33.04 -3.06 9.29
C VAL A 78 33.25 -1.64 8.78
N GLN A 79 32.21 -1.06 8.21
CA GLN A 79 32.14 0.33 7.76
C GLN A 79 30.89 0.98 8.32
N TRP A 80 30.93 2.29 8.49
CA TRP A 80 29.76 3.06 8.90
C TRP A 80 29.81 4.47 8.35
N ASP A 81 28.62 5.01 8.14
CA ASP A 81 28.38 6.37 7.67
C ASP A 81 27.12 6.94 8.34
N LEU A 82 27.02 8.27 8.33
CA LEU A 82 25.80 8.96 8.74
C LEU A 82 24.92 9.13 7.53
N ILE A 83 23.70 8.62 7.64
CA ILE A 83 22.62 8.85 6.67
C ILE A 83 21.57 9.74 7.32
N ASP A 84 21.06 10.72 6.60
CA ASP A 84 19.91 11.47 7.07
C ASP A 84 18.63 10.66 6.82
N GLU A 85 17.64 10.75 7.72
CA GLU A 85 16.31 10.13 7.50
C GLU A 85 15.69 10.57 6.16
N GLU A 86 16.04 11.77 5.68
CA GLU A 86 15.65 12.26 4.36
C GLU A 86 16.25 11.44 3.20
N ASP A 87 17.50 10.95 3.29
CA ASP A 87 18.17 10.19 2.20
C ASP A 87 17.53 8.82 1.96
N TRP A 88 17.03 8.18 3.02
CA TRP A 88 16.22 6.96 2.89
C TRP A 88 14.84 7.25 2.30
N SER A 89 14.28 8.44 2.58
CA SER A 89 12.97 8.89 2.08
C SER A 89 12.99 9.50 0.67
N SER A 90 14.17 9.80 0.11
CA SER A 90 14.34 10.43 -1.21
C SER A 90 14.78 9.42 -2.27
N THR A 91 15.63 8.43 -1.92
CA THR A 91 16.12 7.42 -2.87
C THR A 91 14.98 6.60 -3.49
N TRP A 92 13.92 6.30 -2.74
CA TRP A 92 12.77 5.57 -3.29
C TRP A 92 11.96 6.41 -4.29
N LYS A 93 11.94 7.74 -4.16
CA LYS A 93 11.18 8.65 -5.06
C LYS A 93 11.77 8.69 -6.47
N GLU A 94 13.08 8.47 -6.61
CA GLU A 94 13.76 8.44 -7.90
C GLU A 94 13.34 7.24 -8.77
N HIS A 95 12.92 6.15 -8.13
CA HIS A 95 12.44 4.94 -8.82
C HIS A 95 10.95 4.99 -9.19
N TRP A 96 10.21 5.97 -8.69
CA TRP A 96 8.79 6.13 -8.98
C TRP A 96 8.58 6.89 -10.29
N GLN A 97 8.20 6.14 -11.33
CA GLN A 97 7.85 6.66 -12.65
C GLN A 97 6.32 6.65 -12.82
N PRO A 98 5.76 7.52 -13.69
CA PRO A 98 4.36 7.44 -14.05
C PRO A 98 4.00 6.06 -14.59
N GLN A 99 2.88 5.50 -14.12
CA GLN A 99 2.46 4.14 -14.43
C GLN A 99 1.12 4.14 -15.17
N GLU A 100 1.10 3.52 -16.34
CA GLU A 100 -0.13 3.28 -17.07
C GLU A 100 -0.88 2.09 -16.47
N ILE A 101 -2.14 2.29 -16.13
CA ILE A 101 -3.04 1.23 -15.63
C ILE A 101 -4.27 1.22 -16.53
N GLY A 102 -4.67 0.02 -16.97
CA GLY A 102 -5.77 -0.13 -17.91
C GLY A 102 -5.58 0.67 -19.20
N ASP A 103 -6.70 1.05 -19.81
CA ASP A 103 -6.72 1.80 -21.06
C ASP A 103 -6.77 3.32 -20.81
N ARG A 104 -7.18 3.75 -19.61
CA ARG A 104 -7.53 5.15 -19.34
C ARG A 104 -6.72 5.82 -18.26
N PHE A 105 -6.14 5.11 -17.28
CA PHE A 105 -5.41 5.77 -16.20
C PHE A 105 -3.92 5.93 -16.46
N LEU A 106 -3.39 7.05 -15.96
CA LEU A 106 -1.97 7.27 -15.72
C LEU A 106 -1.80 7.68 -14.26
N ILE A 107 -1.22 6.80 -13.44
CA ILE A 107 -0.86 7.13 -12.06
C ILE A 107 0.43 7.94 -12.09
N ASN A 108 0.38 9.19 -11.63
CA ASN A 108 1.50 10.12 -11.65
C ASN A 108 1.93 10.48 -10.23
N PRO A 109 3.20 10.28 -9.85
CA PRO A 109 3.71 10.74 -8.57
C PRO A 109 3.53 12.26 -8.41
N ALA A 110 3.07 12.70 -7.24
CA ALA A 110 2.69 14.09 -7.00
C ALA A 110 3.86 15.09 -7.16
N TRP A 111 5.10 14.64 -6.96
CA TRP A 111 6.32 15.46 -7.16
C TRP A 111 6.80 15.52 -8.60
N LEU A 112 6.28 14.68 -9.50
CA LEU A 112 6.62 14.75 -10.92
C LEU A 112 5.64 15.68 -11.66
N PRO A 113 6.13 16.47 -12.63
CA PRO A 113 5.25 17.25 -13.47
C PRO A 113 4.29 16.31 -14.21
N ALA A 114 3.00 16.61 -14.16
CA ALA A 114 2.03 15.88 -14.96
C ALA A 114 2.37 16.06 -16.46
N PRO A 115 2.28 15.00 -17.28
CA PRO A 115 2.59 15.11 -18.70
C PRO A 115 1.69 16.14 -19.38
N GLU A 116 2.29 17.04 -20.17
CA GLU A 116 1.59 18.16 -20.83
C GLU A 116 0.54 17.69 -21.86
N GLN A 117 0.74 16.49 -22.42
CA GLN A 117 -0.16 15.86 -23.38
C GLN A 117 -0.32 14.39 -23.01
N SER A 118 -1.45 14.05 -22.42
CA SER A 118 -1.84 12.68 -22.10
C SER A 118 -3.29 12.50 -22.52
N ASP A 119 -3.56 11.47 -23.34
CA ASP A 119 -4.93 11.03 -23.65
C ASP A 119 -5.54 10.21 -22.49
N ARG A 120 -4.73 9.89 -21.48
CA ARG A 120 -5.11 9.20 -20.24
C ARG A 120 -5.50 10.18 -19.14
N ILE A 121 -6.42 9.74 -18.28
CA ILE A 121 -6.81 10.35 -17.02
C ILE A 121 -5.62 10.29 -16.06
N VAL A 122 -5.07 11.46 -15.74
CA VAL A 122 -3.96 11.59 -14.80
C VAL A 122 -4.49 11.55 -13.37
N LEU A 123 -4.10 10.53 -12.61
CA LEU A 123 -4.38 10.39 -11.19
C LEU A 123 -3.09 10.67 -10.41
N LYS A 124 -3.08 11.75 -9.63
CA LYS A 124 -1.92 12.13 -8.82
C LYS A 124 -1.93 11.42 -7.48
N LEU A 125 -0.81 10.84 -7.08
CA LEU A 125 -0.64 10.27 -5.74
C LEU A 125 0.68 10.67 -5.15
N GLU A 126 0.70 10.83 -3.83
CA GLU A 126 1.93 10.85 -3.07
C GLU A 126 2.11 9.46 -2.43
N PRO A 127 2.94 8.58 -3.00
CA PRO A 127 3.29 7.33 -2.36
C PRO A 127 3.80 7.59 -0.93
N GLY A 128 3.26 6.85 0.03
CA GLY A 128 3.48 7.13 1.46
C GLY A 128 2.99 6.01 2.37
N VAL A 129 2.62 6.38 3.60
CA VAL A 129 2.37 5.47 4.74
C VAL A 129 1.11 4.60 4.58
N ALA A 130 0.19 4.98 3.70
CA ALA A 130 -1.07 4.26 3.47
C ALA A 130 -0.99 3.31 2.26
N PHE A 131 -1.62 2.14 2.39
CA PHE A 131 -1.71 1.15 1.30
C PHE A 131 -2.45 1.71 0.07
N GLY A 132 -2.08 1.25 -1.13
CA GLY A 132 -2.71 1.68 -2.38
C GLY A 132 -1.88 2.66 -3.20
N THR A 133 -0.62 2.33 -3.46
CA THR A 133 0.29 3.17 -4.25
C THR A 133 0.04 3.06 -5.77
N GLY A 134 -0.75 2.07 -6.21
CA GLY A 134 -1.07 1.82 -7.63
C GLY A 134 -0.33 0.62 -8.24
N ASP A 135 0.86 0.30 -7.73
CA ASP A 135 1.70 -0.75 -8.32
C ASP A 135 1.23 -2.18 -7.98
N HIS A 136 0.53 -2.34 -6.86
CA HIS A 136 0.05 -3.66 -6.45
C HIS A 136 -1.03 -4.21 -7.39
N ALA A 137 -0.92 -5.49 -7.75
CA ALA A 137 -1.80 -6.18 -8.70
C ALA A 137 -3.30 -5.97 -8.40
N THR A 138 -3.70 -5.99 -7.13
CA THR A 138 -5.10 -5.80 -6.71
C THR A 138 -5.62 -4.39 -7.01
N THR A 139 -4.78 -3.37 -6.83
CA THR A 139 -5.15 -1.98 -7.12
C THR A 139 -5.34 -1.78 -8.62
N GLN A 140 -4.45 -2.35 -9.43
CA GLN A 140 -4.56 -2.29 -10.89
C GLN A 140 -5.84 -2.99 -11.38
N LEU A 141 -6.15 -4.18 -10.86
CA LEU A 141 -7.38 -4.91 -11.20
C LEU A 141 -8.65 -4.13 -10.84
N CYS A 142 -8.66 -3.43 -9.70
CA CYS A 142 -9.78 -2.58 -9.30
C CYS A 142 -9.94 -1.37 -10.21
N LEU A 143 -8.86 -0.67 -10.56
CA LEU A 143 -8.89 0.48 -11.46
C LEU A 143 -9.36 0.08 -12.87
N GLU A 144 -8.85 -1.02 -13.42
CA GLU A 144 -9.32 -1.59 -14.69
C GLU A 144 -10.81 -1.98 -14.63
N SER A 145 -11.26 -2.52 -13.49
CA SER A 145 -12.67 -2.83 -13.28
C SER A 145 -13.54 -1.56 -13.21
N LEU A 146 -13.04 -0.50 -12.59
CA LEU A 146 -13.70 0.81 -12.55
C LEU A 146 -13.85 1.43 -13.94
N GLU A 147 -12.83 1.32 -14.81
CA GLU A 147 -12.90 1.81 -16.19
C GLU A 147 -14.09 1.19 -16.94
N MET A 148 -14.37 -0.11 -16.74
CA MET A 148 -15.52 -0.77 -17.35
C MET A 148 -16.87 -0.30 -16.78
N ARG A 149 -16.93 0.01 -15.48
CA ARG A 149 -18.18 0.39 -14.79
C ARG A 149 -18.56 1.84 -15.02
N LEU A 150 -17.57 2.73 -15.05
CA LEU A 150 -17.74 4.18 -15.17
C LEU A 150 -17.37 4.73 -16.55
N GLY A 151 -16.86 3.90 -17.46
CA GLY A 151 -16.42 4.35 -18.79
C GLY A 151 -17.49 4.47 -19.88
N GLY A 152 -18.75 4.18 -19.57
CA GLY A 152 -19.87 4.35 -20.49
C GLY A 152 -20.63 5.67 -20.31
N ASP A 153 -21.77 5.81 -20.98
CA ASP A 153 -22.67 6.98 -20.87
C ASP A 153 -23.43 7.06 -19.53
N VAL A 154 -23.13 6.19 -18.56
CA VAL A 154 -23.80 6.15 -17.27
C VAL A 154 -23.28 7.31 -16.42
N LYS A 155 -24.16 8.28 -16.17
CA LYS A 155 -23.87 9.47 -15.38
C LYS A 155 -24.55 9.40 -14.03
N ASP A 156 -24.11 10.28 -13.14
CA ASP A 156 -24.72 10.52 -11.84
C ASP A 156 -24.60 9.38 -10.80
N LEU A 157 -23.64 8.49 -10.98
CA LEU A 157 -23.42 7.34 -10.08
C LEU A 157 -22.86 7.76 -8.72
N VAL A 158 -23.39 7.13 -7.67
CA VAL A 158 -22.94 7.23 -6.29
C VAL A 158 -22.18 5.97 -5.92
N ILE A 159 -20.97 6.10 -5.38
CA ILE A 159 -20.12 4.96 -5.04
C ILE A 159 -19.69 4.97 -3.57
N ALA A 160 -19.44 3.78 -3.02
CA ALA A 160 -18.79 3.59 -1.73
C ALA A 160 -17.47 2.83 -1.89
N ASP A 161 -16.41 3.31 -1.23
CA ASP A 161 -15.09 2.69 -1.16
C ASP A 161 -14.80 2.27 0.28
N ILE A 162 -14.78 0.95 0.52
CA ILE A 162 -14.67 0.37 1.86
C ILE A 162 -13.23 -0.11 2.08
N GLY A 163 -12.53 0.51 3.04
CA GLY A 163 -11.10 0.31 3.24
C GLY A 163 -10.29 1.10 2.22
N CYS A 164 -10.50 2.41 2.17
CA CYS A 164 -10.04 3.23 1.05
C CYS A 164 -8.52 3.47 1.01
N GLY A 165 -7.77 3.24 2.10
CA GLY A 165 -6.32 3.36 2.12
C GLY A 165 -5.85 4.76 1.69
N SER A 166 -5.03 4.83 0.63
CA SER A 166 -4.58 6.08 0.00
C SER A 166 -5.69 6.89 -0.70
N GLY A 167 -6.90 6.32 -0.83
CA GLY A 167 -8.03 6.88 -1.57
C GLY A 167 -7.93 6.67 -3.08
N ILE A 168 -6.96 5.92 -3.60
CA ILE A 168 -6.72 5.76 -5.04
C ILE A 168 -7.96 5.30 -5.81
N LEU A 169 -8.74 4.35 -5.27
CA LEU A 169 -9.92 3.81 -5.96
C LEU A 169 -11.08 4.82 -5.96
N SER A 170 -11.33 5.45 -4.82
CA SER A 170 -12.23 6.59 -4.69
C SER A 170 -11.92 7.70 -5.70
N ILE A 171 -10.66 8.14 -5.76
CA ILE A 171 -10.21 9.20 -6.66
C ILE A 171 -10.35 8.76 -8.12
N GLY A 172 -9.93 7.53 -8.44
CA GLY A 172 -10.07 6.97 -9.78
C GLY A 172 -11.52 6.99 -10.25
N ALA A 173 -12.45 6.58 -9.40
CA ALA A 173 -13.88 6.64 -9.72
C ALA A 173 -14.41 8.06 -9.92
N MET A 174 -13.99 9.02 -9.08
CA MET A 174 -14.37 10.43 -9.26
C MET A 174 -13.83 11.00 -10.58
N LEU A 175 -12.58 10.68 -10.94
CA LEU A 175 -11.97 11.11 -12.21
C LEU A 175 -12.61 10.45 -13.44
N LEU A 176 -13.18 9.25 -13.28
CA LEU A 176 -13.98 8.59 -14.32
C LEU A 176 -15.38 9.18 -14.47
N GLY A 177 -15.82 10.06 -13.57
CA GLY A 177 -17.09 10.77 -13.66
C GLY A 177 -18.18 10.30 -12.68
N ALA A 178 -17.82 9.57 -11.62
CA ALA A 178 -18.75 9.38 -10.50
C ALA A 178 -19.18 10.74 -9.93
N LYS A 179 -20.46 10.86 -9.56
CA LYS A 179 -21.03 12.11 -9.06
C LYS A 179 -20.73 12.34 -7.58
N GLN A 180 -20.78 11.26 -6.82
CA GLN A 180 -20.60 11.28 -5.38
C GLN A 180 -19.85 10.03 -4.93
N GLY A 181 -18.86 10.20 -4.07
CA GLY A 181 -18.16 9.11 -3.41
C GLY A 181 -18.23 9.22 -1.88
N TYR A 182 -18.32 8.06 -1.24
CA TYR A 182 -18.19 7.89 0.20
C TYR A 182 -17.07 6.89 0.46
N ALA A 183 -15.97 7.35 1.03
CA ALA A 183 -14.82 6.52 1.32
C ALA A 183 -14.63 6.40 2.83
N VAL A 184 -14.38 5.18 3.31
CA VAL A 184 -14.14 4.93 4.73
C VAL A 184 -12.92 4.05 4.93
N ASP A 185 -12.21 4.31 6.02
CA ASP A 185 -11.13 3.46 6.51
C ASP A 185 -11.13 3.47 8.03
N THR A 186 -10.73 2.35 8.64
CA THR A 186 -10.63 2.24 10.10
C THR A 186 -9.33 2.83 10.64
N ASP A 187 -8.30 2.99 9.80
CA ASP A 187 -7.05 3.65 10.14
C ASP A 187 -7.13 5.18 9.92
N PRO A 188 -7.02 6.01 10.98
CA PRO A 188 -6.99 7.47 10.83
C PRO A 188 -5.87 7.99 9.93
N LEU A 189 -4.75 7.27 9.81
CA LEU A 189 -3.65 7.64 8.91
C LEU A 189 -4.05 7.44 7.44
N ALA A 190 -4.76 6.37 7.11
CA ALA A 190 -5.33 6.15 5.78
C ALA A 190 -6.35 7.23 5.43
N VAL A 191 -7.26 7.56 6.36
CA VAL A 191 -8.25 8.64 6.17
C VAL A 191 -7.57 9.98 5.87
N LYS A 192 -6.48 10.29 6.59
CA LYS A 192 -5.69 11.51 6.33
C LYS A 192 -5.07 11.47 4.93
N ALA A 193 -4.41 10.37 4.58
CA ALA A 193 -3.78 10.19 3.26
C ALA A 193 -4.80 10.31 2.13
N ALA A 194 -5.96 9.68 2.25
CA ALA A 194 -7.04 9.76 1.25
C ALA A 194 -7.57 11.19 1.06
N ARG A 195 -7.67 11.99 2.14
CA ARG A 195 -8.06 13.41 2.06
C ARG A 195 -6.99 14.25 1.35
N GLU A 196 -5.72 14.03 1.66
CA GLU A 196 -4.61 14.69 0.98
C GLU A 196 -4.59 14.32 -0.51
N SER A 197 -4.74 13.03 -0.85
CA SER A 197 -4.85 12.57 -2.23
C SER A 197 -6.05 13.16 -2.97
N ARG A 198 -7.22 13.28 -2.33
CA ARG A 198 -8.39 13.96 -2.92
C ARG A 198 -8.05 15.41 -3.29
N ASP A 199 -7.44 16.13 -2.36
CA ASP A 199 -7.09 17.55 -2.54
C ASP A 199 -6.02 17.71 -3.64
N LEU A 200 -5.05 16.79 -3.74
CA LEU A 200 -4.05 16.74 -4.81
C LEU A 200 -4.65 16.57 -6.21
N ASN A 201 -5.80 15.90 -6.31
CA ASN A 201 -6.53 15.68 -7.56
C ASN A 201 -7.61 16.74 -7.83
N GLY A 202 -7.72 17.78 -6.99
CA GLY A 202 -8.67 18.88 -7.18
C GLY A 202 -10.13 18.47 -7.03
N ILE A 203 -10.41 17.38 -6.31
CA ILE A 203 -11.78 16.91 -6.06
C ILE A 203 -12.34 17.64 -4.84
N ALA A 204 -13.50 18.28 -4.97
CA ALA A 204 -14.12 18.97 -3.85
C ALA A 204 -14.62 17.98 -2.78
N ALA A 205 -14.48 18.35 -1.51
CA ALA A 205 -14.89 17.51 -0.38
C ALA A 205 -16.39 17.14 -0.38
N GLU A 206 -17.23 17.98 -0.98
CA GLU A 206 -18.66 17.70 -1.17
C GLU A 206 -18.93 16.54 -2.14
N HIS A 207 -18.04 16.32 -3.12
CA HIS A 207 -18.17 15.24 -4.11
C HIS A 207 -17.52 13.94 -3.63
N LEU A 208 -16.53 13.99 -2.75
CA LEU A 208 -15.88 12.82 -2.16
C LEU A 208 -15.70 13.02 -0.64
N LEU A 209 -16.63 12.42 0.11
CA LEU A 209 -16.62 12.40 1.56
C LEU A 209 -15.75 11.24 2.04
N ILE A 210 -14.81 11.55 2.93
CA ILE A 210 -13.82 10.59 3.44
C ILE A 210 -13.85 10.66 4.96
N GLU A 211 -14.22 9.57 5.62
CA GLU A 211 -14.48 9.50 7.07
C GLU A 211 -13.81 8.28 7.70
N ALA A 212 -13.48 8.36 8.99
CA ALA A 212 -13.02 7.21 9.74
C ALA A 212 -14.20 6.30 10.10
N GLY A 213 -14.06 5.00 9.87
CA GLY A 213 -15.10 4.01 10.16
C GLY A 213 -15.13 2.86 9.13
N SER A 214 -16.25 2.14 9.11
CA SER A 214 -16.52 1.07 8.16
C SER A 214 -17.87 1.30 7.49
N VAL A 215 -18.52 0.22 7.03
CA VAL A 215 -19.79 0.25 6.30
C VAL A 215 -20.91 0.93 7.09
N ASP A 216 -20.91 0.79 8.42
CA ASP A 216 -21.82 1.48 9.34
C ASP A 216 -21.74 3.01 9.19
N ARG A 217 -20.52 3.54 9.08
CA ARG A 217 -20.30 4.96 8.87
C ARG A 217 -20.80 5.42 7.50
N VAL A 218 -20.62 4.61 6.46
CA VAL A 218 -21.21 4.91 5.14
C VAL A 218 -22.73 4.96 5.25
N ALA A 219 -23.35 4.01 5.94
CA ALA A 219 -24.80 3.97 6.13
C ALA A 219 -25.35 5.23 6.83
N GLU A 220 -24.58 5.87 7.71
CA GLU A 220 -24.94 7.15 8.35
C GLU A 220 -24.80 8.37 7.41
N LEU A 221 -23.90 8.31 6.43
CA LEU A 221 -23.59 9.42 5.53
C LEU A 221 -24.51 9.46 4.31
N ILE A 222 -24.96 8.30 3.84
CA ILE A 222 -25.78 8.20 2.64
C ILE A 222 -27.26 8.51 2.93
N ASN A 223 -27.92 9.19 2.00
CA ASN A 223 -29.37 9.43 2.05
C ASN A 223 -30.17 8.47 1.16
N ALA A 224 -29.48 7.72 0.31
CA ALA A 224 -30.03 6.73 -0.60
C ALA A 224 -28.98 5.63 -0.83
N PRO A 225 -29.39 4.41 -1.22
CA PRO A 225 -28.45 3.34 -1.52
C PRO A 225 -27.46 3.73 -2.62
N VAL A 226 -26.23 3.21 -2.55
CA VAL A 226 -25.19 3.48 -3.55
C VAL A 226 -25.37 2.62 -4.80
N ASP A 227 -24.90 3.11 -5.96
CA ASP A 227 -24.93 2.40 -7.23
C ASP A 227 -23.73 1.45 -7.44
N GLY A 228 -22.65 1.65 -6.66
CA GLY A 228 -21.41 0.90 -6.77
C GLY A 228 -20.67 0.75 -5.45
N ILE A 229 -20.08 -0.43 -5.23
CA ILE A 229 -19.15 -0.70 -4.12
C ILE A 229 -17.78 -1.07 -4.68
N VAL A 230 -16.73 -0.50 -4.10
CA VAL A 230 -15.35 -0.92 -4.28
C VAL A 230 -14.78 -1.31 -2.93
N CYS A 231 -14.09 -2.44 -2.85
CA CYS A 231 -13.52 -2.95 -1.61
C CYS A 231 -12.26 -3.77 -1.94
N ASN A 232 -11.09 -3.24 -1.59
CA ASN A 232 -9.78 -3.86 -1.85
C ASN A 232 -9.05 -4.12 -0.52
N ILE A 233 -9.53 -5.11 0.22
CA ILE A 233 -9.05 -5.48 1.55
C ILE A 233 -8.94 -7.01 1.66
N LEU A 234 -8.50 -7.52 2.81
CA LEU A 234 -8.33 -8.95 3.03
C LEU A 234 -9.66 -9.73 2.91
N ALA A 235 -9.60 -10.92 2.31
CA ALA A 235 -10.76 -11.77 2.02
C ALA A 235 -11.66 -12.05 3.24
N GLU A 236 -11.07 -12.34 4.40
CA GLU A 236 -11.83 -12.62 5.63
C GLU A 236 -12.65 -11.41 6.08
N VAL A 237 -12.08 -10.21 5.97
CA VAL A 237 -12.77 -8.96 6.31
C VAL A 237 -13.88 -8.68 5.29
N ILE A 238 -13.65 -8.96 4.01
CA ILE A 238 -14.70 -8.85 2.99
C ILE A 238 -15.89 -9.74 3.36
N ILE A 239 -15.65 -11.00 3.71
CA ILE A 239 -16.69 -11.97 4.09
C ILE A 239 -17.56 -11.43 5.22
N ASP A 240 -16.94 -10.89 6.28
CA ASP A 240 -17.64 -10.31 7.43
C ASP A 240 -18.46 -9.07 7.07
N LEU A 241 -17.99 -8.26 6.11
CA LEU A 241 -18.64 -7.01 5.73
C LEU A 241 -19.72 -7.16 4.64
N ILE A 242 -19.76 -8.27 3.89
CA ILE A 242 -20.74 -8.48 2.80
C ILE A 242 -22.19 -8.23 3.24
N PRO A 243 -22.69 -8.75 4.38
CA PRO A 243 -24.07 -8.49 4.81
C PRO A 243 -24.35 -7.00 5.04
N GLN A 244 -23.39 -6.26 5.58
CA GLN A 244 -23.51 -4.82 5.83
C GLN A 244 -23.48 -4.03 4.53
N MET A 245 -22.56 -4.38 3.62
CA MET A 245 -22.46 -3.78 2.28
C MET A 245 -23.74 -4.04 1.48
N THR A 246 -24.36 -5.21 1.65
CA THR A 246 -25.64 -5.56 1.03
C THR A 246 -26.80 -4.68 1.53
N ALA A 247 -26.73 -4.16 2.76
CA ALA A 247 -27.77 -3.32 3.34
C ALA A 247 -27.77 -1.87 2.81
N ILE A 248 -26.65 -1.41 2.25
CA ILE A 248 -26.48 -0.02 1.77
C ILE A 248 -26.63 0.12 0.24
N VAL A 249 -27.07 -0.93 -0.45
CA VAL A 249 -27.19 -1.00 -1.91
C VAL A 249 -28.61 -1.29 -2.37
N HIS A 250 -28.91 -0.99 -3.63
CA HIS A 250 -30.17 -1.34 -4.28
C HIS A 250 -30.00 -2.52 -5.26
N PRO A 251 -31.09 -3.16 -5.74
CA PRO A 251 -31.00 -4.14 -6.82
C PRO A 251 -30.29 -3.56 -8.05
N HIS A 252 -29.47 -4.36 -8.74
CA HIS A 252 -28.61 -3.96 -9.86
C HIS A 252 -27.36 -3.14 -9.53
N THR A 253 -27.10 -2.81 -8.26
CA THR A 253 -25.83 -2.24 -7.82
C THR A 253 -24.67 -3.13 -8.25
N TRP A 254 -23.57 -2.54 -8.73
CA TRP A 254 -22.35 -3.28 -9.06
C TRP A 254 -21.37 -3.29 -7.87
N GLY A 255 -20.50 -4.29 -7.84
CA GLY A 255 -19.45 -4.40 -6.83
C GLY A 255 -18.11 -4.82 -7.45
N ILE A 256 -17.02 -4.30 -6.91
CA ILE A 256 -15.64 -4.66 -7.24
C ILE A 256 -14.94 -5.06 -5.94
N PHE A 257 -14.61 -6.35 -5.80
CA PHE A 257 -13.96 -6.91 -4.62
C PHE A 257 -12.59 -7.46 -5.00
N SER A 258 -11.51 -6.93 -4.40
CA SER A 258 -10.14 -7.41 -4.59
C SER A 258 -9.39 -7.45 -3.25
N GLY A 259 -8.07 -7.65 -3.26
CA GLY A 259 -7.32 -7.97 -2.04
C GLY A 259 -7.45 -9.45 -1.64
N ILE A 260 -7.90 -10.28 -2.58
CA ILE A 260 -8.24 -11.69 -2.37
C ILE A 260 -7.20 -12.57 -3.07
N LEU A 261 -6.60 -13.50 -2.34
CA LEU A 261 -5.76 -14.54 -2.94
C LEU A 261 -6.63 -15.54 -3.71
N LEU A 262 -6.08 -16.13 -4.78
CA LEU A 262 -6.82 -17.05 -5.65
C LEU A 262 -7.41 -18.25 -4.91
N ASP A 263 -6.75 -18.74 -3.85
CA ASP A 263 -7.23 -19.84 -3.01
C ASP A 263 -8.33 -19.42 -2.02
N GLN A 264 -8.40 -18.13 -1.67
CA GLN A 264 -9.45 -17.51 -0.84
C GLN A 264 -10.67 -17.05 -1.64
N ALA A 265 -10.63 -17.12 -2.97
CA ALA A 265 -11.68 -16.62 -3.85
C ALA A 265 -13.03 -17.34 -3.63
N LYS A 266 -13.00 -18.65 -3.40
CA LYS A 266 -14.24 -19.43 -3.29
C LYS A 266 -15.11 -19.02 -2.09
N PRO A 267 -14.59 -18.97 -0.85
CA PRO A 267 -15.35 -18.49 0.29
C PRO A 267 -16.00 -17.11 0.08
N VAL A 268 -15.27 -16.17 -0.52
CA VAL A 268 -15.81 -14.82 -0.80
C VAL A 268 -16.97 -14.88 -1.80
N ALA A 269 -16.82 -15.65 -2.88
CA ALA A 269 -17.87 -15.83 -3.89
C ALA A 269 -19.12 -16.50 -3.29
N ASP A 270 -18.94 -17.55 -2.51
CA ASP A 270 -20.05 -18.27 -1.85
C ASP A 270 -20.83 -17.32 -0.92
N THR A 271 -20.15 -16.51 -0.09
CA THR A 271 -20.80 -15.52 0.79
C THR A 271 -21.50 -14.40 0.00
N LEU A 272 -20.91 -13.94 -1.11
CA LEU A 272 -21.55 -12.97 -2.00
C LEU A 272 -22.88 -13.53 -2.55
N GLU A 273 -22.88 -14.78 -3.04
CA GLU A 273 -24.07 -15.45 -3.57
C GLU A 273 -25.16 -15.65 -2.52
N GLU A 274 -24.80 -16.07 -1.31
CA GLU A 274 -25.72 -16.21 -0.17
C GLU A 274 -26.39 -14.88 0.21
N ASN A 275 -25.72 -13.75 -0.03
CA ASN A 275 -26.23 -12.40 0.22
C ASN A 275 -26.85 -11.75 -1.03
N GLY A 276 -27.14 -12.53 -2.07
CA GLY A 276 -27.85 -12.07 -3.25
C GLY A 276 -27.00 -11.27 -4.23
N TRP A 277 -25.70 -11.48 -4.24
CA TRP A 277 -24.83 -11.00 -5.31
C TRP A 277 -24.59 -12.10 -6.34
N VAL A 278 -24.34 -11.72 -7.58
CA VAL A 278 -23.91 -12.64 -8.64
C VAL A 278 -22.53 -12.22 -9.09
N VAL A 279 -21.57 -13.15 -9.04
CA VAL A 279 -20.24 -12.95 -9.59
C VAL A 279 -20.32 -12.98 -11.12
N ALA A 280 -20.19 -11.81 -11.74
CA ALA A 280 -20.27 -11.66 -13.19
C ALA A 280 -18.94 -11.99 -13.88
N ALA A 281 -17.82 -11.65 -13.24
CA ALA A 281 -16.49 -11.99 -13.72
C ALA A 281 -15.50 -12.10 -12.55
N LEU A 282 -14.52 -12.99 -12.71
CA LEU A 282 -13.35 -13.09 -11.83
C LEU A 282 -12.11 -12.86 -12.68
N TRP A 283 -11.36 -11.81 -12.35
CA TRP A 283 -10.10 -11.46 -12.99
C TRP A 283 -8.96 -11.84 -12.07
N LYS A 284 -7.80 -12.15 -12.65
CA LYS A 284 -6.62 -12.57 -11.90
C LYS A 284 -5.36 -11.92 -12.42
N ARG A 285 -4.44 -11.61 -11.51
CA ARG A 285 -3.10 -11.14 -11.80
C ARG A 285 -2.17 -11.66 -10.71
N GLN A 286 -1.17 -12.44 -11.12
CA GLN A 286 -0.33 -13.22 -10.19
C GLN A 286 -1.22 -14.11 -9.30
N ASP A 287 -1.00 -14.07 -7.98
CA ASP A 287 -1.75 -14.86 -7.01
C ASP A 287 -3.02 -14.17 -6.50
N TRP A 288 -3.34 -12.98 -7.02
CA TRP A 288 -4.47 -12.15 -6.60
C TRP A 288 -5.62 -12.20 -7.60
N CYS A 289 -6.83 -12.00 -7.10
CA CYS A 289 -8.03 -11.88 -7.92
C CYS A 289 -8.88 -10.65 -7.60
N CYS A 290 -9.76 -10.32 -8.55
CA CYS A 290 -10.75 -9.27 -8.45
C CYS A 290 -12.08 -9.80 -8.97
N MET A 291 -13.13 -9.74 -8.15
CA MET A 291 -14.48 -10.15 -8.49
C MET A 291 -15.32 -8.94 -8.85
N ASN A 292 -15.83 -8.97 -10.07
CA ASN A 292 -16.84 -8.04 -10.55
C ASN A 292 -18.21 -8.67 -10.32
N VAL A 293 -19.02 -8.08 -9.45
CA VAL A 293 -20.31 -8.64 -9.04
C VAL A 293 -21.46 -7.68 -9.31
N ARG A 294 -22.69 -8.21 -9.24
CA ARG A 294 -23.93 -7.42 -9.37
C ARG A 294 -24.98 -7.91 -8.39
N ARG A 295 -25.68 -6.98 -7.73
CA ARG A 295 -26.79 -7.28 -6.84
C ARG A 295 -28.01 -7.75 -7.64
N THR A 296 -28.61 -8.87 -7.24
CA THR A 296 -29.86 -9.40 -7.78
C THR A 296 -31.09 -8.71 -7.21
#